data_AF-A7RVX2-F1
#
_entry.id   AF-A7RVX2-F1
#
_cell.length_a   1.000
_cell.length_b   1.000
_cell.length_c   1.000
_cell.angle_alpha   90.00
_cell.angle_beta   90.00
_cell.angle_gamma   90.00
#
_symmetry.space_group_name_H-M   'P 1'
#
loop_
_entity.id
_entity.type
_entity.pdbx_description
1 polymer ?
#
loop_
_entity_poly.entity_id
_entity_poly.type
_entity_poly.pdbx_seq_one_letter_code
_entity_poly.pdbx_strand_id
1 'polypeptide(L)'
;YLVCYSTWCATVLGVLQYLVCCSTWCATVLGVLQYLVCYSTWCATVLGVLQYLVCYSTWCVTVLGVLQYLVCYSTWCATVLGVLQYLVCYSTWCVTVLGVLQYLVCYSTWCATVLGVLQYLVCYSTWCVTVLGVLQYLVCYSTWCVTVLGVLQYLVCYSTWCVTVLGVLQYLVCYSTWCDTVLGVLQYLVCYSTWCATVLGVLQYLVCYSTWCATVLGVLQYLVCYSTWCATVLGVLQYLGNFWVMAANLTFTSLSVFHLAYLGIMFGGDVSTQEKGYGMWHTLRHWTHLDFASHWVALATFAVSLVLP
;
A
#
# COMPACT_ATOMS: atom_id res chain seq x y z
N TYR A 1 -36.46 7.16 27.61
CA TYR A 1 -35.56 8.29 27.36
C TYR A 1 -35.10 8.81 28.72
N LEU A 2 -33.80 8.97 28.94
CA LEU A 2 -33.23 9.47 30.20
C LEU A 2 -32.15 10.52 29.87
N VAL A 3 -32.13 11.62 30.62
CA VAL A 3 -31.07 12.63 30.51
C VAL A 3 -30.49 12.89 31.89
N CYS A 4 -29.17 12.82 32.00
CA CYS A 4 -28.43 13.08 33.22
C CYS A 4 -27.55 14.32 33.04
N TYR A 5 -27.74 15.34 33.87
CA TYR A 5 -26.92 16.55 33.89
C TYR A 5 -26.12 16.62 35.18
N SER A 6 -24.82 16.94 35.07
CA SER A 6 -23.94 17.23 36.22
C SER A 6 -24.02 16.14 37.30
N THR A 7 -24.01 14.88 36.88
CA THR A 7 -24.13 13.73 37.79
C THR A 7 -22.77 13.10 38.04
N TRP A 8 -22.55 12.63 39.26
CA TRP A 8 -21.40 11.80 39.58
C TRP A 8 -21.47 10.46 38.87
N CYS A 9 -22.61 9.77 38.91
CA CYS A 9 -22.78 8.49 38.23
C CYS A 9 -24.16 8.39 37.60
N ALA A 10 -24.21 7.91 36.36
CA ALA A 10 -25.41 7.48 35.68
C ALA A 10 -25.27 5.98 35.38
N THR A 11 -26.11 5.15 36.00
CA THR A 11 -26.11 3.70 35.81
C THR A 11 -27.48 3.28 35.27
N VAL A 12 -27.51 2.65 34.10
CA VAL A 12 -28.74 2.10 33.51
C VAL A 12 -28.60 0.59 33.44
N LEU A 13 -29.54 -0.12 34.08
CA LEU A 13 -29.68 -1.58 34.00
C LEU A 13 -30.95 -1.89 33.21
N GLY A 14 -30.84 -2.74 32.19
CA GLY A 14 -31.99 -3.24 31.43
C GLY A 14 -32.11 -2.63 30.02
N VAL A 15 -33.34 -2.36 29.60
CA VAL A 15 -33.63 -1.87 28.24
C VAL A 15 -34.03 -0.40 28.28
N LEU A 16 -33.34 0.42 27.50
CA LEU A 16 -33.64 1.83 27.36
C LEU A 16 -33.52 2.20 25.88
N GLN A 17 -34.30 3.17 25.40
CA GLN A 17 -34.10 3.64 24.02
C GLN A 17 -33.02 4.71 23.91
N TYR A 18 -33.01 5.70 24.79
CA TYR A 18 -32.16 6.87 24.68
C TYR A 18 -31.61 7.28 26.05
N LEU A 19 -30.29 7.44 26.14
CA LEU A 19 -29.58 8.00 27.27
C LEU A 19 -28.70 9.15 26.80
N VAL A 20 -28.82 10.31 27.43
CA VAL A 20 -27.92 11.45 27.22
C VAL A 20 -27.25 11.81 28.54
N CYS A 21 -25.93 11.82 28.56
CA CYS A 21 -25.13 12.15 29.73
C CYS A 21 -24.33 13.43 29.45
N CYS A 22 -24.61 14.50 30.21
CA CYS A 22 -23.95 15.79 30.09
C CYS A 22 -23.16 16.10 31.36
N SER A 23 -21.86 16.33 31.22
CA SER A 23 -20.94 16.65 32.32
C SER A 23 -21.02 15.61 33.44
N THR A 24 -20.94 14.33 33.08
CA THR A 24 -21.05 13.22 34.02
C THR A 24 -19.70 12.58 34.29
N TRP A 25 -19.41 12.24 35.54
CA TRP A 25 -18.15 11.55 35.85
C TRP A 25 -18.17 10.12 35.28
N CYS A 26 -19.12 9.28 35.67
CA CYS A 26 -19.26 7.92 35.12
C CYS A 26 -20.64 7.70 34.49
N ALA A 27 -20.67 7.21 33.25
CA ALA A 27 -21.85 6.65 32.61
C ALA A 27 -21.64 5.15 32.39
N THR A 28 -22.53 4.32 32.95
CA THR A 28 -22.48 2.87 32.81
C THR A 28 -23.82 2.36 32.31
N VAL A 29 -23.80 1.53 31.27
CA VAL A 29 -24.99 0.91 30.68
C VAL A 29 -24.78 -0.59 30.65
N LEU A 30 -25.68 -1.32 31.30
CA LEU A 30 -25.72 -2.79 31.33
C LEU A 30 -27.05 -3.25 30.74
N GLY A 31 -27.03 -3.75 29.51
CA GLY A 31 -28.23 -4.27 28.83
C GLY A 31 -28.34 -3.83 27.38
N VAL A 32 -29.55 -3.46 26.96
CA VAL A 32 -29.85 -3.08 25.56
C VAL A 32 -30.20 -1.61 25.51
N LEU A 33 -29.46 -0.85 24.70
CA LEU A 33 -29.69 0.58 24.49
C LEU A 33 -29.70 0.88 22.99
N GLN A 34 -30.58 1.77 22.52
CA GLN A 34 -30.52 2.17 21.10
C GLN A 34 -29.51 3.30 20.90
N TYR A 35 -29.59 4.36 21.71
CA TYR A 35 -28.75 5.55 21.57
C TYR A 35 -28.15 5.99 22.90
N LEU A 36 -26.83 6.16 22.92
CA LEU A 36 -26.08 6.81 24.00
C LEU A 36 -25.35 8.02 23.44
N VAL A 37 -25.55 9.18 24.05
CA VAL A 37 -24.74 10.37 23.78
C VAL A 37 -24.08 10.85 25.07
N CYS A 38 -22.77 11.01 25.02
CA CYS A 38 -21.95 11.45 26.14
C CYS A 38 -21.26 12.77 25.80
N TYR A 39 -21.54 13.82 26.57
CA TYR A 39 -20.87 15.11 26.51
C TYR A 39 -20.02 15.33 27.75
N SER A 40 -18.72 15.59 27.55
CA SER A 40 -17.78 15.93 28.61
C SER A 40 -17.81 14.91 29.75
N THR A 41 -17.75 13.63 29.38
CA THR A 41 -17.85 12.53 30.35
C THR A 41 -16.49 11.95 30.68
N TRP A 42 -16.21 11.71 31.96
CA TRP A 42 -14.91 11.14 32.34
C TRP A 42 -14.80 9.68 31.87
N CYS A 43 -15.78 8.83 32.16
CA CYS A 43 -15.81 7.45 31.69
C CYS A 43 -17.21 7.05 31.18
N ALA A 44 -17.28 6.47 29.99
CA ALA A 44 -18.45 5.80 29.44
C ALA A 44 -18.16 4.31 29.28
N THR A 45 -18.98 3.46 29.90
CA THR A 45 -18.87 2.01 29.85
C THR A 45 -20.20 1.44 29.35
N VAL A 46 -20.14 0.59 28.33
CA VAL A 46 -21.32 -0.10 27.78
C VAL A 46 -21.04 -1.59 27.78
N LEU A 47 -21.94 -2.34 28.41
CA LEU A 47 -21.90 -3.79 28.55
C LEU A 47 -23.22 -4.35 28.00
N GLY A 48 -23.19 -4.89 26.78
CA GLY A 48 -24.37 -5.46 26.13
C GLY A 48 -24.52 -5.08 24.66
N VAL A 49 -25.73 -4.74 24.24
CA VAL A 49 -26.06 -4.40 22.84
C VAL A 49 -26.41 -2.93 22.74
N LEU A 50 -25.70 -2.21 21.88
CA LEU A 50 -25.95 -0.80 21.60
C LEU A 50 -26.05 -0.56 20.10
N GLN A 51 -26.97 0.28 19.63
CA GLN A 51 -26.98 0.64 18.20
C GLN A 51 -26.01 1.80 17.92
N TYR A 52 -26.12 2.89 18.67
CA TYR A 52 -25.34 4.11 18.44
C TYR A 52 -24.73 4.66 19.73
N LEU A 53 -23.43 4.89 19.71
CA LEU A 53 -22.70 5.61 20.75
C LEU A 53 -22.00 6.82 20.14
N VAL A 54 -22.28 8.01 20.66
CA VAL A 54 -21.56 9.24 20.31
C VAL A 54 -20.95 9.86 21.54
N CYS A 55 -19.66 10.12 21.49
CA CYS A 55 -18.88 10.64 22.60
C CYS A 55 -18.18 11.94 22.19
N TYR A 56 -18.41 13.00 22.95
CA TYR A 56 -17.74 14.29 22.81
C TYR A 56 -16.90 14.58 24.05
N SER A 57 -15.61 14.86 23.83
CA SER A 57 -14.68 15.26 24.90
C SER A 57 -14.69 14.27 26.06
N THR A 58 -14.59 12.98 25.75
CA THR A 58 -14.68 11.91 26.74
C THR A 58 -13.32 11.35 27.07
N TRP A 59 -13.03 11.16 28.36
CA TRP A 59 -11.71 10.64 28.75
C TRP A 59 -11.58 9.16 28.35
N CYS A 60 -12.48 8.30 28.78
CA CYS A 60 -12.44 6.88 28.42
C CYS A 60 -13.79 6.36 27.92
N VAL A 61 -13.77 5.63 26.82
CA VAL A 61 -14.91 4.88 26.29
C VAL A 61 -14.54 3.39 26.29
N THR A 62 -15.40 2.57 26.88
CA THR A 62 -15.25 1.12 26.87
C THR A 62 -16.57 0.50 26.42
N VAL A 63 -16.52 -0.36 25.42
CA VAL A 63 -17.68 -1.09 24.91
C VAL A 63 -17.35 -2.57 24.93
N LEU A 64 -18.15 -3.35 25.66
CA LEU A 64 -18.10 -4.80 25.67
C LEU A 64 -19.43 -5.35 25.14
N GLY A 65 -19.38 -6.01 23.98
CA GLY A 65 -20.54 -6.66 23.38
C GLY A 65 -20.71 -6.34 21.90
N VAL A 66 -21.94 -6.01 21.50
CA VAL A 66 -22.29 -5.72 20.10
C VAL A 66 -22.66 -4.26 19.96
N LEU A 67 -21.98 -3.55 19.07
CA LEU A 67 -22.28 -2.16 18.75
C LEU A 67 -22.40 -1.99 17.23
N GLN A 68 -23.35 -1.19 16.74
CA GLN A 68 -23.40 -0.89 15.30
C GLN A 68 -22.49 0.29 14.97
N TYR A 69 -22.62 1.41 15.67
CA TYR A 69 -21.87 2.64 15.38
C TYR A 69 -21.28 3.28 16.63
N LEU A 70 -19.98 3.54 16.59
CA LEU A 70 -19.25 4.35 17.57
C LEU A 70 -18.63 5.57 16.89
N VAL A 71 -18.94 6.76 17.40
CA VAL A 71 -18.27 8.00 17.00
C VAL A 71 -17.65 8.67 18.21
N CYS A 72 -16.35 8.92 18.13
CA CYS A 72 -15.57 9.51 19.20
C CYS A 72 -14.95 10.83 18.73
N TYR A 73 -15.27 11.93 19.40
CA TYR A 73 -14.67 13.24 19.20
C TYR A 73 -13.83 13.62 20.43
N SER A 74 -12.55 13.93 20.19
CA SER A 74 -11.62 14.39 21.23
C SER A 74 -11.59 13.44 22.43
N THR A 75 -11.40 12.16 22.16
CA THR A 75 -11.42 11.13 23.20
C THR A 75 -10.02 10.70 23.58
N TRP A 76 -9.73 10.60 24.87
CA TRP A 76 -8.41 10.13 25.27
C TRP A 76 -8.24 8.66 24.90
N CYS A 77 -9.12 7.78 25.34
CA CYS A 77 -9.03 6.36 24.98
C CYS A 77 -10.39 5.75 24.63
N ALA A 78 -10.43 5.01 23.52
CA ALA A 78 -11.57 4.21 23.09
C ALA A 78 -11.17 2.73 23.01
N THR A 79 -11.89 1.89 23.73
CA THR A 79 -11.68 0.44 23.74
C THR A 79 -12.98 -0.26 23.36
N VAL A 80 -12.90 -1.19 22.40
CA VAL A 80 -14.04 -1.99 21.95
C VAL A 80 -13.65 -3.46 22.00
N LEU A 81 -14.41 -4.24 22.76
CA LEU A 81 -14.29 -5.68 22.87
C LEU A 81 -15.59 -6.34 22.35
N GLY A 82 -15.51 -7.05 21.23
CA GLY A 82 -16.64 -7.77 20.65
C GLY A 82 -16.85 -7.48 19.17
N VAL A 83 -18.10 -7.23 18.77
CA VAL A 83 -18.48 -7.01 17.37
C VAL A 83 -18.91 -5.57 17.17
N LEU A 84 -18.26 -4.89 16.23
CA LEU A 84 -18.59 -3.52 15.85
C LEU A 84 -18.75 -3.41 14.32
N GLN A 85 -19.72 -2.65 13.83
CA GLN A 85 -19.81 -2.40 12.39
C GLN A 85 -18.94 -1.20 11.99
N TYR A 86 -19.11 -0.05 12.65
CA TYR A 86 -18.43 1.19 12.29
C TYR A 86 -17.84 1.89 13.51
N LEU A 87 -16.55 2.24 13.42
CA LEU A 87 -15.84 3.08 14.38
C LEU A 87 -15.25 4.29 13.66
N VAL A 88 -15.61 5.49 14.10
CA VAL A 88 -15.01 6.74 13.62
C VAL A 88 -14.43 7.51 14.80
N CYS A 89 -13.15 7.86 14.69
CA CYS A 89 -12.39 8.52 15.73
C CYS A 89 -11.79 9.83 15.19
N TYR A 90 -12.10 10.93 15.87
CA TYR A 90 -11.53 12.25 15.60
C TYR A 90 -10.69 12.71 16.80
N SER A 91 -9.43 13.03 16.56
CA SER A 91 -8.50 13.56 17.57
C SER A 91 -8.44 12.67 18.80
N THR A 92 -8.22 11.37 18.59
CA THR A 92 -8.22 10.38 19.67
C THR A 92 -6.82 9.95 20.05
N TRP A 93 -6.50 9.89 21.34
CA TRP A 93 -5.16 9.46 21.73
C TRP A 93 -4.97 7.96 21.46
N CYS A 94 -5.84 7.11 22.00
CA CYS A 94 -5.70 5.67 21.85
C CYS A 94 -7.00 5.00 21.39
N VAL A 95 -6.91 4.16 20.35
CA VAL A 95 -7.99 3.29 19.89
C VAL A 95 -7.52 1.85 19.97
N THR A 96 -8.30 1.02 20.66
CA THR A 96 -8.07 -0.41 20.76
C THR A 96 -9.34 -1.16 20.39
N VAL A 97 -9.24 -2.08 19.44
CA VAL A 97 -10.35 -2.93 19.01
C VAL A 97 -9.91 -4.38 19.12
N LEU A 98 -10.63 -5.17 19.91
CA LEU A 98 -10.43 -6.61 20.03
C LEU A 98 -11.72 -7.33 19.60
N GLY A 99 -11.67 -8.04 18.48
CA GLY A 99 -12.79 -8.81 17.95
C GLY A 99 -13.01 -8.62 16.45
N VAL A 100 -14.25 -8.41 16.05
CA VAL A 100 -14.65 -8.27 14.63
C VAL A 100 -15.13 -6.86 14.39
N LEU A 101 -14.52 -6.17 13.42
CA LEU A 101 -14.90 -4.84 13.00
C LEU A 101 -15.07 -4.78 11.47
N GLN A 102 -16.08 -4.08 10.95
CA GLN A 102 -16.18 -3.89 9.50
C GLN A 102 -15.35 -2.67 9.05
N TYR A 103 -15.55 -1.51 9.68
CA TYR A 103 -14.91 -0.26 9.27
C TYR A 103 -14.33 0.51 10.45
N LEU A 104 -13.05 0.88 10.35
CA LEU A 104 -12.37 1.81 11.26
C LEU A 104 -11.85 3.00 10.47
N VAL A 105 -12.24 4.21 10.88
CA VAL A 105 -11.67 5.45 10.35
C VAL A 105 -11.09 6.28 11.49
N CYS A 106 -9.82 6.62 11.35
CA CYS A 106 -9.04 7.35 12.35
C CYS A 106 -8.54 8.67 11.76
N TYR A 107 -8.93 9.79 12.37
CA TYR A 107 -8.42 11.12 12.07
C TYR A 107 -7.59 11.64 13.24
N SER A 108 -6.34 12.00 12.97
CA SER A 108 -5.42 12.60 13.95
C SER A 108 -5.32 11.74 15.22
N THR A 109 -5.04 10.45 15.04
CA THR A 109 -4.98 9.50 16.15
C THR A 109 -3.55 9.16 16.54
N TRP A 110 -3.23 9.17 17.83
CA TRP A 110 -1.88 8.86 18.26
C TRP A 110 -1.58 7.37 18.08
N CYS A 111 -2.41 6.48 18.62
CA CYS A 111 -2.26 5.04 18.40
C CYS A 111 -3.58 4.35 18.05
N ALA A 112 -3.55 3.51 17.01
CA ALA A 112 -4.63 2.63 16.62
C ALA A 112 -4.15 1.17 16.66
N THR A 113 -4.83 0.35 17.45
CA THR A 113 -4.51 -1.07 17.60
C THR A 113 -5.75 -1.92 17.31
N VAL A 114 -5.60 -2.91 16.45
CA VAL A 114 -6.68 -3.82 16.07
C VAL A 114 -6.18 -5.26 16.24
N LEU A 115 -6.86 -6.03 17.08
CA LEU A 115 -6.69 -7.47 17.20
C LEU A 115 -7.97 -8.18 16.71
N GLY A 116 -7.81 -9.05 15.72
CA GLY A 116 -8.89 -9.91 15.21
C GLY A 116 -9.13 -9.73 13.72
N VAL A 117 -10.39 -9.55 13.33
CA VAL A 117 -10.79 -9.47 11.92
C VAL A 117 -11.32 -8.08 11.63
N LEU A 118 -10.74 -7.42 10.64
CA LEU A 118 -11.17 -6.11 10.15
C LEU A 118 -11.35 -6.14 8.63
N GLN A 119 -12.39 -5.51 8.10
CA GLN A 119 -12.51 -5.37 6.64
C GLN A 119 -11.74 -4.15 6.14
N TYR A 120 -11.99 -2.97 6.71
CA TYR A 120 -11.40 -1.72 6.23
C TYR A 120 -10.86 -0.87 7.38
N LEU A 121 -9.59 -0.44 7.23
CA LEU A 121 -8.93 0.53 8.09
C LEU A 121 -8.44 1.72 7.27
N VAL A 122 -8.88 2.92 7.62
CA VAL A 122 -8.39 4.17 7.02
C VAL A 122 -7.86 5.08 8.11
N CYS A 123 -6.62 5.53 7.93
CA CYS A 123 -5.89 6.33 8.90
C CYS A 123 -5.39 7.62 8.26
N TYR A 124 -5.75 8.75 8.86
CA TYR A 124 -5.27 10.08 8.49
C TYR A 124 -4.46 10.68 9.63
N SER A 125 -3.22 11.05 9.35
CA SER A 125 -2.32 11.70 10.31
C SER A 125 -2.19 10.91 11.60
N THR A 126 -1.87 9.62 11.50
CA THR A 126 -1.81 8.72 12.66
C THR A 126 -0.37 8.41 13.05
N TRP A 127 -0.04 8.46 14.33
CA TRP A 127 1.34 8.20 14.72
C TRP A 127 1.67 6.72 14.57
N CYS A 128 0.92 5.81 15.21
CA CYS A 128 1.14 4.38 15.04
C CYS A 128 -0.14 3.59 14.74
N VAL A 129 -0.02 2.64 13.81
CA VAL A 129 -1.04 1.65 13.48
C VAL A 129 -0.47 0.26 13.70
N THR A 130 -1.18 -0.56 14.49
CA THR A 130 -0.85 -1.96 14.73
C THR A 130 -2.06 -2.81 14.40
N VAL A 131 -1.88 -3.83 13.56
CA VAL A 131 -2.94 -4.78 13.20
C VAL A 131 -2.41 -6.19 13.43
N LEU A 132 -3.11 -6.96 14.26
CA LEU A 132 -2.84 -8.37 14.50
C LEU A 132 -4.06 -9.20 14.11
N GLY A 133 -3.93 -10.00 13.05
CA GLY A 133 -4.98 -10.90 12.57
C GLY A 133 -5.23 -10.79 11.08
N VAL A 134 -6.50 -10.67 10.68
CA VAL A 134 -6.91 -10.64 9.26
C VAL A 134 -7.47 -9.27 8.93
N LEU A 135 -6.91 -8.63 7.90
CA LEU A 135 -7.39 -7.35 7.38
C LEU A 135 -7.57 -7.44 5.86
N GLN A 136 -8.66 -6.88 5.31
CA GLN A 136 -8.80 -6.83 3.85
C GLN A 136 -8.08 -5.59 3.29
N TYR A 137 -8.37 -4.40 3.80
CA TYR A 137 -7.85 -3.15 3.27
C TYR A 137 -7.31 -2.23 4.36
N LEU A 138 -6.06 -1.77 4.19
CA LEU A 138 -5.44 -0.74 5.00
C LEU A 138 -5.00 0.43 4.11
N VAL A 139 -5.48 1.63 4.42
CA VAL A 139 -5.04 2.86 3.77
C VAL A 139 -4.53 3.84 4.83
N CYS A 140 -3.30 4.31 4.63
CA CYS A 140 -2.59 5.17 5.56
C CYS A 140 -2.15 6.46 4.86
N TYR A 141 -2.54 7.61 5.41
CA TYR A 141 -2.10 8.93 4.99
C TYR A 141 -1.30 9.59 6.12
N SER A 142 -0.07 9.98 5.81
CA SER A 142 0.81 10.70 6.74
C SER A 142 0.96 9.95 8.07
N THR A 143 1.37 8.69 8.01
CA THR A 143 1.48 7.84 9.21
C THR A 143 2.92 7.59 9.59
N TRP A 144 3.25 7.66 10.88
CA TRP A 144 4.64 7.44 11.29
C TRP A 144 5.00 5.96 11.17
N CYS A 145 4.28 5.06 11.84
CA CYS A 145 4.56 3.63 11.75
C CYS A 145 3.32 2.79 11.50
N VAL A 146 3.46 1.80 10.61
CA VAL A 146 2.46 0.77 10.33
C VAL A 146 3.10 -0.59 10.60
N THR A 147 2.43 -1.38 11.44
CA THR A 147 2.83 -2.74 11.76
C THR A 147 1.64 -3.67 11.51
N VAL A 148 1.84 -4.70 10.69
CA VAL A 148 0.81 -5.70 10.38
C VAL A 148 1.37 -7.09 10.64
N LEU A 149 0.73 -7.85 11.51
CA LEU A 149 1.02 -9.24 11.79
C LEU A 149 -0.17 -10.12 11.41
N GLY A 150 -0.01 -10.95 10.38
CA GLY A 150 -1.06 -11.87 9.92
C GLY A 150 -1.31 -11.82 8.42
N VAL A 151 -2.58 -11.74 8.03
CA VAL A 151 -3.00 -11.77 6.62
C VAL A 151 -3.61 -10.43 6.24
N LEU A 152 -3.08 -9.81 5.19
CA LEU A 152 -3.59 -8.57 4.62
C LEU A 152 -3.78 -8.72 3.11
N GLN A 153 -4.90 -8.25 2.55
CA GLN A 153 -5.05 -8.25 1.09
C GLN A 153 -4.38 -7.02 0.47
N TYR A 154 -4.73 -5.82 0.92
CA TYR A 154 -4.24 -4.57 0.34
C TYR A 154 -3.73 -3.60 1.38
N LEU A 155 -2.50 -3.12 1.18
CA LEU A 155 -1.88 -2.04 1.95
C LEU A 155 -1.50 -0.89 1.00
N VAL A 156 -2.04 0.30 1.27
CA VAL A 156 -1.66 1.53 0.56
C VAL A 156 -1.18 2.57 1.56
N CYS A 157 0.04 3.06 1.34
CA CYS A 157 0.72 3.99 2.22
C CYS A 157 1.10 5.27 1.48
N TYR A 158 0.69 6.42 2.00
CA TYR A 158 1.07 7.75 1.53
C TYR A 158 1.84 8.48 2.63
N SER A 159 3.06 8.91 2.30
CA SER A 159 3.94 9.67 3.20
C SER A 159 4.12 8.97 4.55
N THR A 160 4.57 7.72 4.51
CA THR A 160 4.72 6.90 5.73
C THR A 160 6.18 6.72 6.11
N TRP A 161 6.51 6.87 7.39
CA TRP A 161 7.90 6.73 7.81
C TRP A 161 8.33 5.26 7.77
N CYS A 162 7.62 4.36 8.45
CA CYS A 162 7.96 2.95 8.40
C CYS A 162 6.75 2.04 8.24
N VAL A 163 6.90 1.03 7.38
CA VAL A 163 5.95 -0.06 7.19
C VAL A 163 6.65 -1.38 7.50
N THR A 164 6.01 -2.17 8.35
CA THR A 164 6.46 -3.52 8.69
C THR A 164 5.29 -4.47 8.53
N VAL A 165 5.48 -5.52 7.73
CA VAL A 165 4.48 -6.56 7.51
C VAL A 165 5.12 -7.91 7.76
N LEU A 166 4.54 -8.70 8.68
CA LEU A 166 4.94 -10.07 8.95
C LEU A 166 3.74 -10.99 8.66
N GLY A 167 3.88 -11.84 7.65
CA GLY A 167 2.85 -12.81 7.25
C GLY A 167 2.59 -12.82 5.74
N VAL A 168 1.32 -12.78 5.35
CA VAL A 168 0.90 -12.86 3.94
C VAL A 168 0.26 -11.54 3.52
N LEU A 169 0.76 -10.95 2.46
CA LEU A 169 0.24 -9.74 1.84
C LEU A 169 0.02 -9.96 0.34
N GLN A 170 -1.13 -9.57 -0.22
CA GLN A 170 -1.30 -9.64 -1.67
C GLN A 170 -0.69 -8.41 -2.36
N TYR A 171 -1.06 -7.21 -1.93
CA TYR A 171 -0.63 -5.97 -2.57
C TYR A 171 -0.11 -4.94 -1.56
N LEU A 172 1.11 -4.45 -1.80
CA LEU A 172 1.70 -3.32 -1.10
C LEU A 172 1.99 -2.20 -2.10
N VAL A 173 1.40 -1.03 -1.87
CA VAL A 173 1.70 0.18 -2.65
C VAL A 173 2.16 1.29 -1.71
N CYS A 174 3.35 1.79 -1.96
CA CYS A 174 4.03 2.76 -1.12
C CYS A 174 4.37 4.02 -1.90
N TYR A 175 3.87 5.16 -1.43
CA TYR A 175 4.18 6.49 -1.96
C TYR A 175 4.94 7.29 -0.91
N SER A 176 6.16 7.73 -1.24
CA SER A 176 7.02 8.54 -0.38
C SER A 176 7.22 7.88 1.00
N THR A 177 7.70 6.64 1.00
CA THR A 177 7.95 5.87 2.24
C THR A 177 9.42 5.87 2.59
N TRP A 178 9.75 5.99 3.88
CA TRP A 178 11.16 5.96 4.28
C TRP A 178 11.66 4.50 4.35
N CYS A 179 10.99 3.62 5.07
CA CYS A 179 11.36 2.21 5.08
C CYS A 179 10.17 1.26 5.01
N ASP A 180 10.26 0.30 4.10
CA ASP A 180 9.31 -0.80 3.96
C ASP A 180 10.01 -2.13 4.23
N THR A 181 9.46 -2.93 5.12
CA THR A 181 9.97 -4.25 5.48
C THR A 181 8.83 -5.26 5.39
N VAL A 182 9.02 -6.31 4.60
CA VAL A 182 8.04 -7.40 4.47
C VAL A 182 8.72 -8.73 4.74
N LEU A 183 8.21 -9.46 5.71
CA LEU A 183 8.65 -10.79 6.11
C LEU A 183 7.53 -11.79 5.80
N GLY A 184 7.74 -12.67 4.82
CA GLY A 184 6.78 -13.71 4.45
C GLY A 184 6.48 -13.75 2.96
N VAL A 185 5.20 -13.78 2.60
CA VAL A 185 4.75 -13.91 1.21
C VAL A 185 4.09 -12.62 0.74
N LEU A 186 4.59 -12.05 -0.35
CA LEU A 186 4.04 -10.88 -1.01
C LEU A 186 3.81 -11.16 -2.49
N GLN A 187 2.63 -10.86 -3.04
CA GLN A 187 2.42 -11.00 -4.47
C GLN A 187 2.96 -9.78 -5.23
N TYR A 188 2.56 -8.57 -4.85
CA TYR A 188 2.92 -7.35 -5.56
C TYR A 188 3.44 -6.28 -4.60
N LEU A 189 4.63 -5.75 -4.90
CA LEU A 189 5.21 -4.59 -4.26
C LEU A 189 5.43 -3.49 -5.29
N VAL A 190 4.80 -2.33 -5.07
CA VAL A 190 5.03 -1.13 -5.87
C VAL A 190 5.50 0.00 -4.97
N CYS A 191 6.70 0.51 -5.27
CA CYS A 191 7.37 1.54 -4.48
C CYS A 191 7.58 2.79 -5.35
N TYR A 192 7.03 3.91 -4.90
CA TYR A 192 7.27 5.24 -5.47
C TYR A 192 8.03 6.10 -4.47
N SER A 193 9.20 6.61 -4.86
CA SER A 193 10.03 7.49 -4.02
C SER A 193 10.30 6.90 -2.64
N THR A 194 10.72 5.64 -2.59
CA THR A 194 10.96 4.94 -1.31
C THR A 194 12.44 4.92 -0.98
N TRP A 195 12.82 5.25 0.25
CA TRP A 195 14.24 5.24 0.62
C TRP A 195 14.78 3.81 0.73
N CYS A 196 14.12 2.93 1.46
CA CYS A 196 14.53 1.53 1.52
C CYS A 196 13.35 0.57 1.52
N ALA A 197 13.40 -0.43 0.64
CA ALA A 197 12.44 -1.53 0.57
C ALA A 197 13.19 -2.85 0.80
N THR A 198 12.72 -3.65 1.76
CA THR A 198 13.30 -4.94 2.11
C THR A 198 12.23 -6.01 2.14
N VAL A 199 12.47 -7.12 1.45
CA VAL A 199 11.56 -8.26 1.44
C VAL A 199 12.34 -9.54 1.76
N LEU A 200 11.94 -10.24 2.82
CA LEU A 200 12.47 -11.56 3.19
C LEU A 200 11.38 -12.61 2.96
N GLY A 201 11.57 -13.49 1.99
CA GLY A 201 10.64 -14.56 1.67
C GLY A 201 10.32 -14.65 0.18
N VAL A 202 9.04 -14.73 -0.17
CA VAL A 202 8.59 -14.91 -1.56
C VAL A 202 7.92 -13.64 -2.06
N LEU A 203 8.41 -13.10 -3.17
CA LEU A 203 7.85 -11.96 -3.87
C LEU A 203 7.58 -12.32 -5.34
N GLN A 204 6.36 -12.12 -5.85
CA GLN A 204 6.11 -12.36 -7.28
C GLN A 204 6.56 -11.16 -8.12
N TYR A 205 6.13 -9.95 -7.79
CA TYR A 205 6.39 -8.76 -8.59
C TYR A 205 6.91 -7.60 -7.73
N LEU A 206 8.07 -7.06 -8.10
CA LEU A 206 8.64 -5.84 -7.52
C LEU A 206 8.76 -4.76 -8.59
N VAL A 207 8.11 -3.62 -8.36
CA VAL A 207 8.23 -2.43 -9.20
C VAL A 207 8.73 -1.26 -8.36
N CYS A 208 9.85 -0.68 -8.77
CA CYS A 208 10.52 0.39 -8.05
C CYS A 208 10.69 1.64 -8.93
N TYR A 209 10.07 2.73 -8.50
CA TYR A 209 10.24 4.08 -9.04
C TYR A 209 10.98 4.92 -8.02
N SER A 210 12.11 5.52 -8.42
CA SER A 210 12.92 6.42 -7.59
C SER A 210 13.23 5.86 -6.20
N THR A 211 13.67 4.61 -6.13
CA THR A 211 13.97 3.96 -4.85
C THR A 211 15.47 3.98 -4.55
N TRP A 212 15.88 4.36 -3.35
CA TRP A 212 17.32 4.41 -3.04
C TRP A 212 17.91 2.99 -2.91
N CYS A 213 17.34 2.16 -2.05
CA CYS A 213 17.74 0.76 -1.90
C CYS A 213 16.53 -0.19 -1.97
N ALA A 214 16.63 -1.23 -2.80
CA ALA A 214 15.72 -2.37 -2.80
C ALA A 214 16.50 -3.66 -2.50
N THR A 215 16.05 -4.43 -1.52
CA THR A 215 16.68 -5.70 -1.13
C THR A 215 15.64 -6.80 -1.07
N VAL A 216 15.90 -7.93 -1.71
CA VAL A 216 15.06 -9.11 -1.64
C VAL A 216 15.93 -10.31 -1.28
N LEU A 217 15.66 -10.95 -0.13
CA LEU A 217 16.29 -12.22 0.24
C LEU A 217 15.24 -13.33 0.13
N GLY A 218 15.41 -14.23 -0.85
CA GLY A 218 14.48 -15.33 -1.11
C GLY A 218 14.16 -15.49 -2.59
N VAL A 219 12.88 -15.58 -2.94
CA VAL A 219 12.44 -15.82 -4.33
C VAL A 219 11.77 -14.56 -4.88
N LEU A 220 12.25 -14.08 -6.02
CA LEU A 220 11.65 -13.00 -6.80
C LEU A 220 11.37 -13.49 -8.23
N GLN A 221 10.13 -13.37 -8.70
CA GLN A 221 9.82 -13.71 -10.09
C GLN A 221 10.16 -12.57 -11.05
N TYR A 222 9.63 -11.37 -10.80
CA TYR A 222 9.77 -10.22 -11.69
C TYR A 222 10.26 -8.98 -10.96
N LEU A 223 11.33 -8.37 -11.47
CA LEU A 223 11.87 -7.10 -11.00
C LEU A 223 11.85 -6.05 -12.10
N VAL A 224 11.27 -4.87 -11.84
CA VAL A 224 11.32 -3.71 -12.72
C VAL A 224 11.80 -2.48 -11.95
N CYS A 225 12.86 -1.85 -12.46
CA CYS A 225 13.54 -0.72 -11.83
C CYS A 225 13.75 0.41 -12.85
N TYR A 226 13.24 1.61 -12.55
CA TYR A 226 13.40 2.77 -13.45
C TYR A 226 14.51 3.74 -13.02
N SER A 227 14.65 3.95 -11.71
CA SER A 227 15.61 4.90 -11.13
C SER A 227 16.00 4.45 -9.73
N THR A 228 16.53 3.24 -9.64
CA THR A 228 16.94 2.62 -8.39
C THR A 228 18.44 2.75 -8.19
N TRP A 229 18.90 3.28 -7.06
CA TRP A 229 20.34 3.47 -6.84
C TRP A 229 21.05 2.13 -6.55
N CYS A 230 20.44 1.29 -5.73
CA CYS A 230 20.92 -0.07 -5.44
C CYS A 230 19.75 -1.05 -5.40
N ALA A 231 19.84 -2.14 -6.18
CA ALA A 231 18.91 -3.27 -6.12
C ALA A 231 19.70 -4.55 -5.88
N THR A 232 19.38 -5.28 -4.82
CA THR A 232 20.05 -6.52 -4.45
C THR A 232 19.01 -7.63 -4.32
N VAL A 233 19.26 -8.75 -4.98
CA VAL A 233 18.44 -9.96 -4.86
C VAL A 233 19.37 -11.10 -4.48
N LEU A 234 19.21 -11.62 -3.26
CA LEU A 234 19.94 -12.80 -2.80
C LEU A 234 18.98 -13.99 -2.79
N GLY A 235 19.10 -14.83 -3.80
CA GLY A 235 18.27 -16.02 -3.98
C GLY A 235 17.95 -16.22 -5.45
N VAL A 236 16.69 -16.52 -5.76
CA VAL A 236 16.26 -16.80 -7.14
C VAL A 236 15.61 -15.56 -7.73
N LEU A 237 16.13 -15.10 -8.87
CA LEU A 237 15.51 -14.08 -9.72
C LEU A 237 15.19 -14.69 -11.09
N GLN A 238 13.94 -14.64 -11.53
CA GLN A 238 13.56 -15.20 -12.84
C GLN A 238 13.66 -14.16 -13.97
N TYR A 239 13.22 -12.92 -13.74
CA TYR A 239 13.20 -11.87 -14.76
C TYR A 239 13.62 -10.51 -14.21
N LEU A 240 14.56 -9.85 -14.89
CA LEU A 240 15.04 -8.51 -14.56
C LEU A 240 14.79 -7.56 -15.73
N GLY A 241 13.86 -6.62 -15.55
CA GLY A 241 13.54 -5.57 -16.52
C GLY A 241 14.21 -4.25 -16.15
N ASN A 242 15.38 -3.98 -16.73
CA ASN A 242 16.01 -2.66 -16.66
C ASN A 242 15.59 -1.81 -17.87
N PHE A 243 14.69 -0.85 -17.66
CA PHE A 243 14.14 -0.02 -18.75
C PHE A 243 15.23 0.73 -19.53
N TRP A 244 16.23 1.29 -18.86
CA TRP A 244 17.32 2.02 -19.52
C TRP A 244 18.19 1.13 -20.39
N VAL A 245 18.45 -0.11 -19.95
CA VAL A 245 19.18 -1.10 -20.74
C VAL A 245 18.35 -1.48 -21.96
N MET A 246 17.05 -1.71 -21.79
CA MET A 246 16.15 -2.03 -22.90
C MET A 246 16.05 -0.86 -23.89
N ALA A 247 15.92 0.38 -23.42
CA ALA A 247 15.85 1.58 -24.26
C ALA A 247 17.16 1.84 -25.00
N ALA A 248 18.31 1.70 -24.33
CA ALA A 248 19.63 1.84 -24.96
C ALA A 248 19.87 0.75 -26.01
N ASN A 249 19.50 -0.50 -25.71
CA ASN A 249 19.60 -1.60 -26.67
C ASN A 249 18.72 -1.33 -27.90
N LEU A 250 17.53 -0.75 -27.70
CA LEU A 250 16.61 -0.40 -28.79
C LEU A 250 17.16 0.76 -29.63
N THR A 251 17.72 1.81 -29.01
CA THR A 251 18.34 2.92 -29.74
C THR A 251 19.60 2.50 -30.48
N PHE A 252 20.46 1.68 -29.89
CA PHE A 252 21.62 1.12 -30.57
C PHE A 252 21.21 0.23 -31.74
N THR A 253 20.14 -0.55 -31.58
CA THR A 253 19.57 -1.33 -32.67
C THR A 253 19.07 -0.42 -33.79
N SER A 254 18.28 0.61 -33.51
CA SER A 254 17.82 1.57 -34.53
C SER A 254 18.97 2.31 -35.21
N LEU A 255 19.99 2.74 -34.46
CA LEU A 255 21.18 3.40 -35.00
C LEU A 255 21.97 2.46 -35.92
N SER A 256 22.13 1.20 -35.51
CA SER A 256 22.81 0.18 -36.31
C SER A 256 22.09 -0.08 -37.63
N VAL A 257 20.75 -0.20 -37.60
CA VAL A 257 19.91 -0.36 -38.80
C VAL A 257 20.03 0.85 -39.72
N PHE A 258 19.99 2.07 -39.17
CA PHE A 258 20.17 3.30 -39.95
C PHE A 258 21.56 3.37 -40.62
N HIS A 259 22.61 3.01 -39.89
CA HIS A 259 23.98 3.07 -40.39
C HIS A 259 24.26 2.00 -41.46
N LEU A 260 23.71 0.79 -41.29
CA LEU A 260 23.74 -0.28 -42.29
C LEU A 260 23.00 0.13 -43.57
N ALA A 261 21.84 0.78 -43.46
CA ALA A 261 21.10 1.31 -44.59
C ALA A 261 21.90 2.41 -45.34
N TYR A 262 22.54 3.32 -44.61
CA TYR A 262 23.37 4.39 -45.19
C TYR A 262 24.61 3.85 -45.94
N LEU A 263 25.35 2.93 -45.33
CA LEU A 263 26.51 2.31 -45.98
C LEU A 263 26.12 1.54 -47.25
N GLY A 264 24.94 0.90 -47.24
CA GLY A 264 24.39 0.26 -48.44
C GLY A 264 24.06 1.22 -49.60
N ILE A 265 23.89 2.52 -49.34
CA ILE A 265 23.71 3.55 -50.36
C ILE A 265 25.07 4.11 -50.83
N MET A 266 26.04 4.25 -49.91
CA MET A 266 27.36 4.86 -50.19
C MET A 266 28.32 3.95 -50.96
N PHE A 267 28.31 2.64 -50.73
CA PHE A 267 29.24 1.72 -51.41
C PHE A 267 28.85 1.40 -52.87
N GLY A 268 27.77 1.99 -53.38
CA GLY A 268 27.20 1.64 -54.69
C GLY A 268 27.29 2.70 -55.79
N GLY A 269 28.17 3.69 -55.72
CA GLY A 269 28.22 4.74 -56.74
C GLY A 269 29.62 5.12 -57.22
N ASP A 270 29.93 4.79 -58.46
CA ASP A 270 30.95 5.50 -59.23
C ASP A 270 30.65 7.00 -59.19
N VAL A 271 31.69 7.79 -58.94
CA VAL A 271 31.65 9.23 -58.60
C VAL A 271 30.79 10.07 -59.56
N SER A 272 30.60 9.63 -60.81
CA SER A 272 29.77 10.31 -61.82
C SER A 272 28.26 10.11 -61.69
N THR A 273 27.79 9.14 -60.89
CA THR A 273 26.37 8.83 -60.69
C THR A 273 25.82 9.31 -59.34
N GLN A 274 26.71 9.68 -58.43
CA GLN A 274 26.38 10.08 -57.06
C GLN A 274 25.66 11.45 -57.00
N GLU A 275 25.87 12.31 -57.99
CA GLU A 275 25.24 13.65 -58.06
C GLU A 275 23.78 13.63 -58.55
N LYS A 276 23.27 12.52 -59.10
CA LYS A 276 21.89 12.47 -59.66
C LYS A 276 20.83 11.85 -58.75
N GLY A 277 21.23 11.33 -57.59
CA GLY A 277 20.31 10.66 -56.66
C GLY A 277 19.93 9.26 -57.14
N TYR A 278 20.08 8.26 -56.28
CA TYR A 278 19.74 6.87 -56.59
C TYR A 278 18.26 6.58 -56.37
N GLY A 279 17.63 5.90 -57.33
CA GLY A 279 16.26 5.39 -57.19
C GLY A 279 16.20 4.12 -56.33
N MET A 280 15.13 3.97 -55.54
CA MET A 280 14.92 2.88 -54.58
C MET A 280 15.13 1.46 -55.15
N TRP A 281 14.84 1.27 -56.44
CA TRP A 281 15.05 0.01 -57.16
C TRP A 281 16.51 -0.38 -57.38
N HIS A 282 17.43 0.59 -57.44
CA HIS A 282 18.86 0.33 -57.57
C HIS A 282 19.43 -0.29 -56.29
N THR A 283 19.06 0.26 -55.13
CA THR A 283 19.48 -0.23 -53.83
C THR A 283 18.94 -1.65 -53.57
N LEU A 284 17.66 -1.92 -53.87
CA LEU A 284 17.05 -3.25 -53.72
C LEU A 284 17.72 -4.35 -54.57
N ARG A 285 18.15 -4.02 -55.78
CA ARG A 285 18.82 -4.97 -56.69
C ARG A 285 20.25 -5.29 -56.28
N HIS A 286 20.90 -4.40 -55.54
CA HIS A 286 22.27 -4.59 -55.06
C HIS A 286 22.32 -5.42 -53.77
N TRP A 287 21.35 -5.23 -52.88
CA TRP A 287 21.24 -6.01 -51.63
C TRP A 287 20.83 -7.47 -51.88
N THR A 288 20.01 -7.72 -52.91
CA THR A 288 19.71 -9.09 -53.38
C THR A 288 20.93 -9.82 -53.90
N HIS A 289 21.91 -9.11 -54.47
CA HIS A 289 23.16 -9.70 -54.98
C HIS A 289 24.18 -10.05 -53.88
N LEU A 290 23.96 -9.55 -52.66
CA LEU A 290 24.76 -9.81 -51.45
C LEU A 290 24.03 -10.78 -50.48
N ASP A 291 22.97 -11.45 -50.94
CA ASP A 291 22.12 -12.39 -50.18
C ASP A 291 21.56 -11.84 -48.86
N PHE A 292 21.49 -10.51 -48.70
CA PHE A 292 21.08 -9.87 -47.46
C PHE A 292 21.84 -10.39 -46.21
N ALA A 293 23.09 -10.80 -46.34
CA ALA A 293 23.87 -11.42 -45.26
C ALA A 293 23.87 -10.58 -43.97
N SER A 294 23.88 -9.24 -44.08
CA SER A 294 23.82 -8.33 -42.94
C SER A 294 22.47 -8.34 -42.21
N HIS A 295 21.35 -8.63 -42.88
CA HIS A 295 20.06 -8.80 -42.22
C HIS A 295 19.99 -10.11 -41.45
N TRP A 296 20.58 -11.19 -41.97
CA TRP A 296 20.70 -12.45 -41.25
C TRP A 296 21.60 -12.33 -40.02
N VAL A 297 22.71 -11.59 -40.13
CA VAL A 297 23.57 -11.27 -38.97
C VAL A 297 22.83 -10.40 -37.96
N ALA A 298 22.08 -9.39 -38.39
CA ALA A 298 21.27 -8.55 -37.49
C ALA A 298 20.13 -9.34 -36.81
N LEU A 299 19.50 -10.28 -37.52
CA LEU A 299 18.45 -11.13 -36.97
C LEU A 299 19.04 -12.15 -35.98
N ALA A 300 20.22 -12.69 -36.28
CA ALA A 300 20.96 -13.57 -35.37
C ALA A 300 21.43 -12.84 -34.10
N THR A 301 21.97 -11.62 -34.22
CA THR A 301 22.37 -10.82 -33.06
C THR A 301 21.17 -10.40 -32.23
N PHE A 302 20.03 -10.08 -32.86
CA PHE A 302 18.77 -9.81 -32.16
C PHE A 302 18.27 -11.05 -31.40
N ALA A 303 18.30 -12.24 -32.02
CA ALA A 303 17.92 -13.48 -31.36
C ALA A 303 18.84 -13.81 -30.17
N VAL A 304 20.16 -13.57 -30.31
CA VAL A 304 21.13 -13.73 -29.23
C VAL A 304 20.87 -12.74 -28.08
N SER A 305 20.50 -11.49 -28.40
CA SER A 305 20.14 -10.47 -27.39
C SER A 305 18.84 -10.78 -26.63
N LEU A 306 18.02 -11.68 -27.15
CA LEU A 306 16.78 -12.16 -26.53
C LEU A 306 17.00 -13.40 -25.65
N VAL A 307 18.10 -14.13 -25.87
CA VAL A 307 18.46 -15.36 -25.15
C VAL A 307 19.47 -15.10 -24.03
N LEU A 308 20.26 -14.03 -24.12
CA LEU A 308 21.19 -13.63 -23.07
C LEU A 308 20.49 -12.63 -22.11
N PRO A 309 20.42 -12.94 -20.80
CA PRO A 309 19.76 -12.10 -19.79
C PRO A 309 20.50 -10.79 -19.52
#